data_AF-A0A3D4Z0N0-F1
#
_entry.id   AF-A0A3D4Z0N0-F1
#
_cell.length_a   1.000
_cell.length_b   1.000
_cell.length_c   1.000
_cell.angle_alpha   90.00
_cell.angle_beta   90.00
_cell.angle_gamma   90.00
#
_symmetry.space_group_name_H-M   'P 1'
#
loop_
_entity.id
_entity.type
_entity.pdbx_description
1 polymer ?
#
loop_
_entity_poly.entity_id
_entity_poly.type
_entity_poly.pdbx_seq_one_letter_code
_entity_poly.pdbx_strand_id
1 'polypeptide(L)' 'TIGWINAKLYLAVWTRRGDKIRLISVRRARKNEEKIFTEKIRNSRGNG' A
#
# COMPACT_ATOMS: atom_id res chain seq x y z
N THR A 1 0.11 4.28 1.70
CA THR A 1 0.05 2.89 2.21
C THR A 1 -0.55 2.00 1.15
N ILE A 2 -0.14 0.74 1.05
CA ILE A 2 -0.63 -0.20 0.05
C ILE A 2 -1.01 -1.51 0.75
N GLY A 3 -2.07 -2.18 0.29
CA GLY A 3 -2.60 -3.36 0.97
C GLY A 3 -3.57 -4.17 0.12
N TRP A 4 -3.82 -5.41 0.55
CA TRP A 4 -4.70 -6.34 -0.14
C TRP A 4 -6.13 -6.25 0.39
N ILE A 5 -7.09 -6.23 -0.52
CA ILE A 5 -8.54 -6.30 -0.25
C ILE A 5 -9.11 -7.27 -1.29
N ASN A 6 -9.75 -8.36 -0.86
CA ASN A 6 -10.38 -9.36 -1.73
C ASN A 6 -9.47 -9.81 -2.90
N ALA A 7 -8.25 -10.24 -2.60
CA ALA A 7 -7.22 -10.66 -3.57
C ALA A 7 -6.82 -9.60 -4.61
N LYS A 8 -7.11 -8.32 -4.34
CA LYS A 8 -6.71 -7.18 -5.16
C LYS A 8 -5.87 -6.22 -4.32
N LEU A 9 -4.77 -5.71 -4.88
CA LEU A 9 -3.92 -4.70 -4.25
C LEU A 9 -4.45 -3.27 -4.48
N TYR A 10 -4.54 -2.50 -3.41
CA TYR A 10 -5.01 -1.13 -3.41
C TYR A 10 -3.99 -0.20 -2.80
N LEU A 11 -3.88 1.00 -3.38
CA LEU A 11 -3.08 2.09 -2.85
C LEU A 11 -4.01 3.10 -2.15
N ALA A 12 -3.71 3.39 -0.89
CA ALA A 12 -4.34 4.44 -0.11
C ALA A 12 -3.38 5.63 0.05
N VAL A 13 -3.85 6.79 -0.39
CA VAL A 13 -3.26 8.10 -0.13
C VAL A 13 -4.06 8.75 0.99
N TRP A 14 -3.39 9.10 2.07
CA TRP A 14 -4.01 9.65 3.26
C TRP A 14 -3.03 10.57 3.97
N THR A 15 -3.55 11.38 4.88
CA THR A 15 -2.77 12.25 5.75
C THR A 15 -3.31 12.22 7.18
N ARG A 16 -2.51 12.63 8.15
CA ARG A 16 -2.96 12.84 9.54
C ARG A 16 -3.51 14.26 9.68
N ARG A 17 -4.60 14.41 10.45
CA ARG A 17 -5.14 15.70 10.86
C ARG A 17 -5.43 15.64 12.36
N GLY A 18 -4.48 16.11 13.16
CA GLY A 18 -4.50 15.92 14.61
C GLY A 18 -4.44 14.42 14.95
N ASP A 19 -5.44 13.98 15.69
CA ASP A 19 -5.66 12.59 16.13
C ASP A 19 -6.39 11.72 15.09
N LYS A 20 -6.83 12.30 13.97
CA LYS A 20 -7.62 11.61 12.93
C LYS A 20 -6.80 11.31 11.68
N ILE A 21 -7.20 10.26 10.96
CA ILE A 21 -6.73 9.97 9.61
C ILE A 21 -7.73 10.54 8.61
N ARG A 22 -7.26 11.40 7.70
CA ARG A 22 -8.03 11.83 6.52
C ARG A 22 -7.61 10.98 5.33
N LEU A 23 -8.53 10.16 4.84
CA LEU A 23 -8.37 9.46 3.57
C LEU A 23 -8.54 10.46 2.42
N ILE A 24 -7.55 10.54 1.52
CA ILE A 24 -7.59 11.43 0.37
C ILE A 24 -8.07 10.66 -0.86
N SER A 25 -7.52 9.46 -1.08
CA SER A 25 -7.92 8.60 -2.19
C SER A 25 -7.58 7.14 -1.89
N VAL A 26 -8.44 6.24 -2.33
CA VAL A 26 -8.14 4.80 -2.43
C VAL A 26 -8.45 4.35 -3.84
N ARG A 27 -7.49 3.68 -4.47
CA ARG A 27 -7.65 3.16 -5.82
C ARG A 27 -6.92 1.84 -6.00
N ARG A 28 -7.27 1.12 -7.07
CA ARG A 28 -6.50 -0.06 -7.48
C ARG A 28 -5.05 0.33 -7.73
N ALA A 29 -4.13 -0.48 -7.23
CA ALA A 29 -2.72 -0.32 -7.51
C ALA A 29 -2.46 -0.53 -9.01
N ARG A 30 -1.56 0.26 -9.59
CA ARG A 30 -1.08 0.06 -10.96
C ARG A 30 -0.02 -1.04 -10.97
N LYS A 31 0.18 -1.73 -12.10
CA LYS A 31 1.15 -2.82 -12.23
C LYS A 31 2.55 -2.48 -11.71
N ASN A 32 3.05 -1.28 -11.98
CA ASN A 32 4.36 -0.83 -11.50
C ASN A 32 4.40 -0.64 -9.97
N GLU A 33 3.28 -0.22 -9.35
CA GLU A 33 3.16 -0.07 -7.90
C GLU A 33 3.06 -1.43 -7.20
N GLU A 34 2.38 -2.39 -7.83
CA GLU A 34 2.33 -3.79 -7.37
C GLU A 34 3.73 -4.42 -7.36
N LYS A 35 4.55 -4.16 -8.39
CA LYS A 35 5.93 -4.65 -8.48
C LYS A 35 6.81 -4.11 -7.36
N ILE A 36 6.82 -2.78 -7.16
CA ILE A 36 7.61 -2.13 -6.10
C ILE A 36 7.23 -2.65 -4.72
N PHE A 37 5.93 -2.83 -4.47
CA PHE A 37 5.48 -3.37 -3.18
C PHE A 37 5.89 -4.83 -2.99
N THR A 38 5.76 -5.66 -4.03
CA THR A 38 6.16 -7.07 -3.98
C THR A 38 7.65 -7.22 -3.72
N GLU A 39 8.49 -6.42 -4.37
CA GLU A 39 9.95 -6.39 -4.15
C GLU A 39 10.30 -5.97 -2.72
N LYS A 40 9.65 -4.91 -2.19
CA LYS A 40 9.84 -4.49 -0.80
C LYS A 40 9.43 -5.56 0.20
N ILE A 41 8.30 -6.24 -0.02
CA ILE A 41 7.86 -7.35 0.83
C ILE A 41 8.82 -8.54 0.74
N ARG A 42 9.29 -8.89 -0.45
CA ARG A 42 10.24 -10.00 -0.63
C ARG A 42 11.54 -9.75 0.11
N ASN A 43 12.10 -8.53 -0.01
CA ASN A 43 13.36 -8.18 0.64
C ASN A 43 13.24 -8.08 2.17
N SER A 44 12.07 -7.68 2.70
CA SER A 44 11.82 -7.66 4.14
C SER A 44 11.59 -9.05 4.75
N ARG A 45 11.34 -10.08 3.94
CA ARG A 45 11.23 -11.49 4.37
C ARG A 45 12.50 -12.32 4.14
N GLY A 46 13.51 -11.75 3.48
CA GLY A 46 14.78 -12.41 3.14
C GLY A 46 15.95 -12.11 4.07
N ASN A 47 15.74 -11.35 5.15
CA ASN A 47 16.72 -11.11 6.23
C ASN A 47 16.24 -11.78 7.52
N GLY A 48 16.05 -13.10 7.47
CA GLY A 48 15.76 -13.97 8.62
C GLY A 48 16.66 -15.18 8.57
#